data_AF-A0A1H6MQ71-F1
#
_entry.id   AF-A0A1H6MQ71-F1
#
_cell.length_a   1.000
_cell.length_b   1.000
_cell.length_c   1.000
_cell.angle_alpha   90.00
_cell.angle_beta   90.00
_cell.angle_gamma   90.00
#
_symmetry.space_group_name_H-M   'P 1'
#
loop_
_entity.id
_entity.type
_entity.pdbx_description
1 polymer ?
#
loop_
_entity_poly.entity_id
_entity_poly.type
_entity_poly.pdbx_seq_one_letter_code
_entity_poly.pdbx_strand_id
1 'polypeptide(L)'
;MTLDTDYDVLARMALVPRVLEARGLDATPKIQKRFMHSEFNAMVGILDIIFFDEINHVKIGNTWFHYLCKQRNIEPLSAFDKLVKKHIGNKLRGSFNIEARKLANFSKQELEYLERI
;
A
#
# COMPACT_ATOMS: atom_id res chain seq x y z
N MET A 1 9.83 4.73 -9.43
CA MET A 1 9.38 3.37 -9.06
C MET A 1 9.26 2.43 -10.27
N THR A 2 8.71 2.85 -11.42
CA THR A 2 8.59 1.95 -12.59
C THR A 2 9.94 1.45 -13.11
N LEU A 3 10.91 2.34 -13.31
CA LEU A 3 12.29 1.98 -13.67
C LEU A 3 13.05 1.45 -12.45
N ASP A 4 12.93 2.10 -11.29
CA ASP A 4 13.68 1.73 -10.08
C ASP A 4 13.42 0.32 -9.56
N THR A 5 12.36 -0.36 -10.01
CA THR A 5 11.99 -1.72 -9.60
C THR A 5 11.86 -2.68 -10.79
N ASP A 6 12.36 -2.29 -11.96
CA ASP A 6 12.29 -3.14 -13.15
C ASP A 6 13.16 -4.40 -13.02
N TYR A 7 14.28 -4.29 -12.30
CA TYR A 7 15.30 -5.31 -12.14
C TYR A 7 14.85 -6.54 -11.36
N ASP A 8 13.75 -6.46 -10.58
CA ASP A 8 13.28 -7.60 -9.78
C ASP A 8 11.79 -7.51 -9.44
N VAL A 9 11.06 -8.60 -9.69
CA VAL A 9 9.62 -8.69 -9.44
C VAL A 9 9.26 -8.64 -7.95
N LEU A 10 10.11 -9.15 -7.04
CA LEU A 10 9.88 -9.02 -5.60
C LEU A 10 10.00 -7.55 -5.18
N ALA A 11 10.99 -6.82 -5.71
CA ALA A 11 11.11 -5.38 -5.49
C ALA A 11 9.87 -4.62 -5.99
N ARG A 12 9.37 -4.96 -7.19
CA ARG A 12 8.14 -4.40 -7.76
C ARG A 12 6.93 -4.62 -6.84
N MET A 13 6.69 -5.86 -6.42
CA MET A 13 5.56 -6.23 -5.57
C MET A 13 5.66 -5.66 -4.15
N ALA A 14 6.89 -5.49 -3.64
CA ALA A 14 7.12 -4.85 -2.36
C ALA A 14 6.81 -3.36 -2.39
N LEU A 15 6.99 -2.67 -3.52
CA LEU A 15 7.05 -1.22 -3.54
C LEU A 15 5.89 -0.57 -4.29
N VAL A 16 5.50 -1.08 -5.44
CA VAL A 16 4.43 -0.45 -6.24
C VAL A 16 3.07 -0.62 -5.56
N PRO A 17 2.56 -1.84 -5.29
CA PRO A 17 1.25 -1.97 -4.65
C PRO A 17 1.27 -1.55 -3.18
N ARG A 18 2.27 -2.02 -2.42
CA ARG A 18 2.28 -1.86 -0.95
C ARG A 18 2.67 -0.47 -0.49
N VAL A 19 3.31 0.34 -1.35
CA VAL A 19 3.70 1.71 -1.04
C VAL A 19 3.04 2.73 -1.95
N LEU A 20 3.17 2.65 -3.28
CA LEU A 20 2.58 3.67 -4.15
C LEU A 20 1.06 3.62 -4.16
N GLU A 21 0.48 2.48 -4.52
CA GLU A 21 -0.99 2.31 -4.61
C GLU A 21 -1.61 2.42 -3.22
N ALA A 22 -0.95 1.85 -2.19
CA ALA A 22 -1.42 1.95 -0.81
C ALA A 22 -1.54 3.38 -0.26
N ARG A 23 -0.94 4.40 -0.90
CA ARG A 23 -1.20 5.81 -0.55
C ARG A 23 -2.64 6.23 -0.85
N GLY A 24 -3.28 5.62 -1.84
CA GLY A 24 -4.70 5.81 -2.12
C GLY A 24 -5.57 5.44 -0.92
N LEU A 25 -5.17 4.43 -0.14
CA LEU A 25 -5.88 4.01 1.07
C LEU A 25 -5.89 5.11 2.15
N ASP A 26 -4.82 5.90 2.20
CA ASP A 26 -4.59 6.93 3.21
C ASP A 26 -5.19 8.29 2.78
N ALA A 27 -5.15 8.58 1.48
CA ALA A 27 -5.56 9.87 0.92
C ALA A 27 -7.05 9.95 0.59
N THR A 28 -7.63 8.88 0.01
CA THR A 28 -8.99 8.91 -0.56
C THR A 28 -10.06 9.31 0.46
N PRO A 29 -10.07 8.79 1.71
CA PRO A 29 -11.06 9.20 2.71
C PRO A 29 -11.04 10.70 3.01
N LYS A 30 -9.86 11.33 2.96
CA LYS A 30 -9.72 12.79 3.17
C LYS A 30 -10.30 13.57 1.99
N ILE A 31 -10.09 13.08 0.77
CA ILE A 31 -10.62 13.70 -0.46
C ILE A 31 -12.14 13.57 -0.51
N GLN A 32 -12.70 12.41 -0.17
CA GLN A 32 -14.15 12.19 -0.08
C GLN A 32 -14.82 13.17 0.88
N LYS A 33 -14.25 13.38 2.07
CA LYS A 33 -14.75 14.36 3.05
C LYS A 33 -14.83 15.77 2.49
N ARG A 34 -13.91 16.17 1.61
CA ARG A 34 -13.94 17.50 0.96
C ARG A 34 -15.09 17.64 -0.04
N PHE A 35 -15.45 16.56 -0.73
CA PHE A 35 -16.53 16.59 -1.73
C PHE A 35 -17.93 16.41 -1.12
N MET A 36 -18.04 15.75 0.03
CA MET A 36 -19.31 15.43 0.68
C MET A 36 -20.22 16.65 0.91
N HIS A 37 -19.65 17.82 1.19
CA HIS A 37 -20.39 19.07 1.43
C HIS A 37 -20.21 20.10 0.30
N SER A 38 -19.73 19.66 -0.86
CA SER A 38 -19.58 20.49 -2.06
C SER A 38 -20.73 20.26 -3.04
N GLU A 39 -20.84 21.12 -4.06
CA GLU A 39 -21.78 20.92 -5.18
C GLU A 39 -21.43 19.69 -6.04
N PHE A 40 -20.24 19.10 -5.84
CA PHE A 40 -19.78 17.90 -6.52
C PHE A 40 -19.90 16.64 -5.64
N ASN A 41 -20.95 16.54 -4.82
CA ASN A 41 -21.14 15.41 -3.90
C ASN A 41 -21.15 14.03 -4.58
N ALA A 42 -21.57 13.95 -5.85
CA ALA A 42 -21.56 12.73 -6.67
C ALA A 42 -20.14 12.14 -6.82
N MET A 43 -19.10 12.97 -6.68
CA MET A 43 -17.71 12.52 -6.69
C MET A 43 -17.40 11.54 -5.55
N VAL A 44 -18.11 11.63 -4.41
CA VAL A 44 -17.91 10.71 -3.28
C VAL A 44 -18.13 9.26 -3.71
N GLY A 45 -19.22 8.99 -4.46
CA GLY A 45 -19.52 7.64 -4.94
C GLY A 45 -18.52 7.12 -5.98
N ILE A 46 -17.97 8.00 -6.82
CA ILE A 46 -16.88 7.62 -7.75
C ILE A 46 -15.62 7.24 -6.96
N LEU A 47 -15.30 8.02 -5.93
CA LEU A 47 -14.15 7.76 -5.06
C LEU A 47 -14.34 6.49 -4.23
N ASP A 48 -15.57 6.08 -3.89
CA ASP A 48 -15.83 4.80 -3.22
C ASP A 48 -15.44 3.61 -4.12
N ILE A 49 -15.76 3.68 -5.42
CA ILE A 49 -15.37 2.64 -6.39
C ILE A 49 -13.84 2.58 -6.49
N ILE A 50 -13.20 3.73 -6.70
CA ILE A 50 -11.72 3.81 -6.79
C ILE A 50 -11.07 3.29 -5.51
N PHE A 51 -11.59 3.68 -4.33
CA PHE A 51 -11.06 3.22 -3.05
C PHE A 51 -11.15 1.71 -2.89
N PHE A 52 -12.26 1.10 -3.30
CA PHE A 52 -12.42 -0.35 -3.31
C PHE A 52 -11.42 -1.04 -4.25
N ASP A 53 -11.21 -0.48 -5.44
CA ASP A 53 -10.22 -1.01 -6.40
C ASP A 53 -8.80 -0.91 -5.82
N GLU A 54 -8.44 0.21 -5.21
CA GLU A 54 -7.14 0.39 -4.53
C GLU A 54 -6.92 -0.64 -3.41
N ILE A 55 -7.94 -0.96 -2.59
CA ILE A 55 -7.83 -2.03 -1.58
C ILE A 55 -7.49 -3.36 -2.25
N ASN A 56 -8.14 -3.69 -3.36
CA ASN A 56 -7.94 -4.95 -4.06
C ASN A 56 -6.59 -5.00 -4.80
N HIS A 57 -6.13 -3.90 -5.40
CA HIS A 57 -4.81 -3.81 -6.02
C HIS A 57 -3.70 -4.07 -4.99
N VAL A 58 -3.79 -3.40 -3.83
CA VAL A 58 -2.85 -3.59 -2.71
C VAL A 58 -2.90 -5.03 -2.19
N LYS A 59 -4.11 -5.62 -2.09
CA LYS A 59 -4.31 -7.01 -1.66
C LYS A 59 -3.66 -8.02 -2.59
N ILE A 60 -3.81 -7.84 -3.90
CA ILE A 60 -3.17 -8.67 -4.93
C ILE A 60 -1.65 -8.53 -4.83
N GLY A 61 -1.15 -7.30 -4.67
CA GLY A 61 0.27 -7.03 -4.44
C GLY A 61 0.83 -7.75 -3.21
N ASN A 62 0.11 -7.72 -2.08
CA ASN A 62 0.47 -8.47 -0.88
C ASN A 62 0.55 -9.98 -1.14
N THR A 63 -0.44 -10.54 -1.83
CA THR A 63 -0.47 -11.96 -2.18
C THR A 63 0.78 -12.37 -2.95
N TRP A 64 1.13 -11.62 -4.01
CA TRP A 64 2.32 -11.91 -4.81
C TRP A 64 3.64 -11.65 -4.10
N PHE A 65 3.71 -10.59 -3.28
CA PHE A 65 4.90 -10.31 -2.47
C PHE A 65 5.19 -11.47 -1.51
N HIS A 66 4.19 -11.93 -0.74
CA HIS A 66 4.36 -13.05 0.18
C HIS A 66 4.65 -14.36 -0.55
N TYR A 67 4.01 -14.60 -1.71
CA TYR A 67 4.31 -15.76 -2.55
C TYR A 67 5.78 -15.77 -2.99
N LEU A 68 6.30 -14.65 -3.49
CA LEU A 68 7.69 -14.53 -3.94
C LEU A 68 8.70 -14.65 -2.79
N CYS A 69 8.40 -14.06 -1.63
CA CYS A 69 9.18 -14.24 -0.41
C CYS A 69 9.27 -15.72 -0.01
N LYS A 70 8.13 -16.42 0.01
CA LYS A 70 8.07 -17.86 0.31
C LYS A 70 8.84 -18.68 -0.71
N GLN A 71 8.65 -18.42 -2.00
CA GLN A 71 9.35 -19.13 -3.09
C GLN A 71 10.87 -18.97 -3.00
N ARG A 72 11.35 -17.79 -2.60
CA ARG A 72 12.78 -17.47 -2.48
C ARG A 72 13.36 -17.76 -1.09
N ASN A 73 12.55 -18.29 -0.16
CA ASN A 73 12.92 -18.51 1.25
C ASN A 73 13.45 -17.24 1.96
N ILE A 74 12.78 -16.11 1.75
CA ILE A 74 13.11 -14.81 2.33
C ILE A 74 12.03 -14.40 3.32
N GLU A 75 12.41 -13.85 4.47
CA GLU A 75 11.48 -13.30 5.46
C GLU A 75 10.84 -11.98 4.93
N PRO A 76 9.49 -11.89 4.83
CA PRO A 76 8.81 -10.76 4.19
C PRO A 76 9.07 -9.39 4.81
N LEU A 77 9.05 -9.25 6.13
CA LEU A 77 9.24 -7.94 6.78
C LEU A 77 10.65 -7.40 6.57
N SER A 78 11.66 -8.25 6.74
CA SER A 78 13.07 -7.94 6.49
C SER A 78 13.29 -7.55 5.03
N ALA A 79 12.68 -8.27 4.08
CA ALA A 79 12.75 -7.91 2.66
C ALA A 79 12.11 -6.56 2.38
N PHE A 80 10.90 -6.33 2.91
CA PHE A 80 10.17 -5.08 2.74
C PHE A 80 10.96 -3.89 3.32
N ASP A 81 11.45 -4.01 4.55
CA ASP A 81 12.25 -2.98 5.22
C ASP A 81 13.51 -2.61 4.43
N LYS A 82 14.26 -3.61 3.95
CA LYS A 82 15.45 -3.39 3.12
C LYS A 82 15.11 -2.66 1.82
N LEU A 83 14.01 -3.04 1.16
CA LEU A 83 13.58 -2.43 -0.09
C LEU A 83 13.07 -1.00 0.11
N VAL A 84 12.31 -0.74 1.17
CA VAL A 84 11.88 0.61 1.56
C VAL A 84 13.10 1.49 1.83
N LYS A 85 14.07 1.01 2.63
CA LYS A 85 15.30 1.76 2.91
C LYS A 85 16.11 2.05 1.66
N LYS A 86 16.26 1.07 0.77
CA LYS A 86 17.01 1.22 -0.48
C LYS A 86 16.40 2.27 -1.41
N HIS A 87 15.07 2.28 -1.55
CA HIS A 87 14.39 3.03 -2.62
C HIS A 87 13.69 4.30 -2.17
N ILE A 88 13.32 4.38 -0.89
CA ILE A 88 12.54 5.48 -0.33
C ILE A 88 13.31 6.18 0.79
N GLY A 89 14.24 5.49 1.43
CA GLY A 89 15.04 5.99 2.54
C GLY A 89 14.41 5.65 3.90
N ASN A 90 14.58 6.54 4.87
CA ASN A 90 14.38 6.19 6.28
C ASN A 90 12.94 6.29 6.79
N LYS A 91 11.99 6.80 6.00
CA LYS A 91 10.64 7.06 6.51
C LYS A 91 9.56 6.96 5.45
N LEU A 92 8.56 6.11 5.69
CA LEU A 92 7.29 6.17 4.97
C LEU A 92 6.42 7.25 5.63
N ARG A 93 5.80 8.13 4.84
CA ARG A 93 4.93 9.16 5.39
C ARG A 93 3.56 8.57 5.71
N GLY A 94 3.22 8.46 7.00
CA GLY A 94 1.85 8.27 7.49
C GLY A 94 0.99 9.54 7.37
N SER A 95 -0.26 9.58 7.87
CA SER A 95 -1.02 8.62 8.70
C SER A 95 -1.59 7.44 7.90
N PHE A 96 -1.26 6.20 8.28
CA PHE A 96 -1.74 5.00 7.59
C PHE A 96 -3.18 4.66 7.95
N ASN A 97 -3.99 4.30 6.95
CA ASN A 97 -5.32 3.75 7.12
C ASN A 97 -5.23 2.26 7.44
N ILE A 98 -5.13 1.96 8.74
CA ILE A 98 -4.94 0.60 9.26
C ILE A 98 -6.11 -0.33 8.87
N GLU A 99 -7.35 0.17 8.89
CA GLU A 99 -8.51 -0.67 8.53
C GLU A 99 -8.51 -1.04 7.05
N ALA A 100 -8.21 -0.10 6.14
CA ALA A 100 -8.08 -0.42 4.72
C ALA A 100 -6.90 -1.37 4.45
N ARG A 101 -5.78 -1.23 5.15
CA ARG A 101 -4.64 -2.14 5.04
C ARG A 101 -4.95 -3.54 5.59
N LYS A 102 -5.75 -3.67 6.65
CA LYS A 102 -6.28 -4.97 7.10
C LYS A 102 -7.14 -5.63 6.01
N LEU A 103 -8.03 -4.88 5.36
CA LEU A 103 -8.82 -5.38 4.22
C LEU A 103 -7.94 -5.80 3.03
N ALA A 104 -6.78 -5.14 2.88
CA ALA A 104 -5.76 -5.50 1.90
C ALA A 104 -4.82 -6.63 2.35
N ASN A 105 -5.14 -7.40 3.40
CA ASN A 105 -4.37 -8.54 3.91
C ASN A 105 -2.97 -8.20 4.46
N PHE A 106 -2.77 -7.00 5.02
CA PHE A 106 -1.59 -6.78 5.85
C PHE A 106 -1.72 -7.57 7.16
N SER A 107 -0.65 -8.29 7.52
CA SER A 107 -0.53 -8.97 8.80
C SER A 107 -0.38 -7.98 9.95
N LYS A 108 -0.69 -8.43 11.18
CA LYS A 108 -0.51 -7.63 12.39
C LYS A 108 0.93 -7.08 12.52
N GLN A 109 1.94 -7.90 12.23
CA GLN A 109 3.34 -7.50 12.33
C GLN A 109 3.72 -6.42 11.30
N GLU A 110 3.15 -6.48 10.09
CA GLU A 110 3.37 -5.44 9.08
C GLU A 110 2.69 -4.12 9.44
N LEU A 111 1.50 -4.17 10.03
CA LEU A 111 0.82 -2.98 10.54
C LEU A 111 1.62 -2.34 11.69
N GLU A 112 2.07 -3.15 12.65
CA GLU A 112 2.93 -2.68 13.75
C GLU A 112 4.26 -2.11 13.25
N TYR A 113 4.84 -2.68 12.18
CA TYR A 113 6.02 -2.13 11.53
C TYR A 113 5.74 -0.74 10.94
N LEU A 114 4.65 -0.59 10.19
CA LEU A 114 4.27 0.69 9.57
C LEU A 114 4.05 1.79 10.62
N GLU A 115 3.49 1.47 11.78
CA GLU A 115 3.28 2.43 12.86
C GLU A 115 4.58 2.89 13.55
N ARG A 116 5.69 2.15 13.37
CA ARG A 116 6.98 2.44 14.02
C ARG A 116 7.96 3.24 13.16
N ILE A 117 7.76 3.31 11.84
CA ILE A 117 8.72 3.91 10.89
C ILE A 117 8.36 5.34 10.45
#